data_AF-A0A6L9L8H9-F1
#
_entry.id   AF-A0A6L9L8H9-F1
#
_cell.length_a   1.000
_cell.length_b   1.000
_cell.length_c   1.000
_cell.angle_alpha   90.00
_cell.angle_beta   90.00
_cell.angle_gamma   90.00
#
_symmetry.space_group_name_H-M   'P 1'
#
loop_
_entity.id
_entity.type
_entity.pdbx_description
1 polymer ?
#
loop_
_entity_poly.entity_id
_entity_poly.type
_entity_poly.pdbx_seq_one_letter_code
_entity_poly.pdbx_strand_id
1 'polypeptide(L)'
;MLDLLRLFKYAKVTELTLEEHCLLYTVYVRNQFPDQSELLELANWYYNRFHFYDRSQQPTNISWGQMIEKLIRDEYLIGYPGYAKVGKNGRQEFDMRKLEATDKFKETIIDDDREKWWNLFLGIYGTSFWMAKENKPVSTLTTPKEVTMEDVKSKFWTLCGNGSKYHIGLLLENVEDYVTLFNNNMSIYNFLRQYDSLMISLRAHRATQESSTYNNSII
;
A
#
# COMPACT_ATOMS: atom_id res chain seq x y z
N MET A 1 -2.15 6.19 -5.63
CA MET A 1 -1.74 7.08 -4.52
C MET A 1 -1.97 6.28 -3.24
N LEU A 2 -0.92 6.00 -2.47
CA LEU A 2 -1.01 5.11 -1.31
C LEU A 2 -1.79 5.81 -0.19
N ASP A 3 -2.79 5.14 0.38
CA ASP A 3 -3.54 5.66 1.51
C ASP A 3 -2.65 5.64 2.76
N LEU A 4 -2.18 6.81 3.19
CA LEU A 4 -1.37 7.03 4.38
C LEU A 4 -1.99 6.38 5.62
N LEU A 5 -3.32 6.25 5.67
CA LEU A 5 -4.05 5.62 6.76
C LEU A 5 -3.66 4.15 6.97
N ARG A 6 -3.26 3.45 5.90
CA ARG A 6 -2.87 2.03 5.95
C ARG A 6 -1.43 1.84 6.39
N LEU A 7 -0.52 2.75 6.00
CA LEU A 7 0.82 2.85 6.58
C LEU A 7 0.73 3.13 8.09
N PHE A 8 -0.20 4.00 8.51
CA PHE A 8 -0.43 4.34 9.92
C PHE A 8 -1.02 3.20 10.75
N LYS A 9 -1.90 2.37 10.17
CA LYS A 9 -2.42 1.17 10.84
C LYS A 9 -1.31 0.10 11.02
N TYR A 10 -0.37 0.02 10.09
CA TYR A 10 0.78 -0.90 10.15
C TYR A 10 1.88 -0.43 11.13
N ALA A 11 2.10 0.88 11.24
CA ALA A 11 3.04 1.45 12.21
C ALA A 11 2.67 1.22 13.69
N LYS A 12 1.46 0.68 13.97
CA LYS A 12 1.02 0.34 15.34
C LYS A 12 1.45 -1.04 15.84
N VAL A 13 2.00 -1.89 14.98
CA VAL A 13 2.38 -3.27 15.31
C VAL A 13 3.90 -3.53 15.22
N THR A 14 4.67 -2.51 14.88
CA THR A 14 6.14 -2.57 14.86
C THR A 14 6.72 -1.58 15.88
N GLU A 15 7.99 -1.78 16.25
CA GLU A 15 8.74 -0.87 17.13
C GLU A 15 9.21 0.42 16.43
N LEU A 16 8.96 0.52 15.12
CA LEU A 16 9.41 1.61 14.27
C LEU A 16 8.46 2.80 14.34
N THR A 17 9.01 4.02 14.36
CA THR A 17 8.20 5.22 14.25
C THR A 17 7.63 5.36 12.84
N LEU A 18 6.65 6.26 12.68
CA LEU A 18 6.08 6.52 11.37
C LEU A 18 7.13 7.05 10.38
N GLU A 19 7.98 7.96 10.84
CA GLU A 19 9.05 8.57 10.07
C GLU A 19 10.07 7.54 9.59
N GLU A 20 10.37 6.55 10.44
CA GLU A 20 11.24 5.42 10.10
C GLU A 20 10.64 4.55 8.99
N HIS A 21 9.34 4.27 9.01
CA HIS A 21 8.68 3.55 7.92
C HIS A 21 8.70 4.35 6.61
N CYS A 22 8.44 5.65 6.67
CA CYS A 22 8.49 6.53 5.50
C CYS A 22 9.90 6.57 4.89
N LEU A 23 10.95 6.60 5.71
CA LEU A 23 12.35 6.53 5.27
C LEU A 23 12.62 5.22 4.52
N LEU A 24 12.39 4.10 5.19
CA LEU A 24 12.70 2.77 4.70
C LEU A 24 11.92 2.48 3.41
N TYR A 25 10.65 2.89 3.35
CA TYR A 25 9.81 2.76 2.17
C TYR A 25 10.34 3.60 1.00
N THR A 26 10.78 4.83 1.26
CA THR A 26 11.36 5.71 0.24
C THR A 26 12.64 5.10 -0.35
N VAL A 27 13.53 4.55 0.49
CA VAL A 27 14.73 3.83 0.05
C VAL A 27 14.33 2.60 -0.77
N TYR A 28 13.38 1.80 -0.29
CA TYR A 28 12.90 0.61 -0.99
C TYR A 28 12.38 0.93 -2.39
N VAL A 29 11.44 1.88 -2.50
CA VAL A 29 10.83 2.27 -3.77
C VAL A 29 11.88 2.80 -4.75
N ARG A 30 12.80 3.65 -4.27
CA ARG A 30 13.90 4.17 -5.11
C ARG A 30 14.81 3.05 -5.63
N ASN A 31 15.09 2.03 -4.82
CA ASN A 31 15.93 0.90 -5.24
C ASN A 31 15.20 -0.01 -6.25
N GLN A 32 13.87 -0.12 -6.18
CA GLN A 32 13.07 -0.94 -7.11
C GLN A 32 12.81 -0.27 -8.46
N PHE A 33 12.79 1.07 -8.51
CA PHE A 33 12.46 1.83 -9.72
C PHE A 33 13.55 2.86 -10.08
N PRO A 34 14.78 2.42 -10.38
CA PRO A 34 15.92 3.32 -10.61
C PRO A 34 15.78 4.21 -11.85
N ASP A 35 14.90 3.86 -12.79
CA ASP A 35 14.69 4.58 -14.06
C ASP A 35 13.46 5.52 -14.04
N GLN A 36 12.68 5.54 -12.96
CA GLN A 36 11.48 6.39 -12.87
C GLN A 36 11.83 7.78 -12.34
N SER A 37 12.15 8.70 -13.25
CA SER A 37 12.56 10.08 -12.94
C SER A 37 11.57 10.82 -12.04
N GLU A 38 10.27 10.72 -12.31
CA GLU A 38 9.21 11.40 -11.53
C GLU A 38 9.08 10.85 -10.10
N LEU A 39 9.20 9.54 -9.93
CA LEU A 39 9.16 8.90 -8.61
C LEU A 39 10.43 9.23 -7.79
N LEU A 40 11.58 9.27 -8.46
CA LEU A 40 12.84 9.73 -7.87
C LEU A 40 12.77 11.21 -7.52
N GLU A 41 12.13 12.04 -8.34
CA GLU A 41 11.92 13.46 -8.09
C GLU A 41 11.00 13.67 -6.89
N LEU A 42 9.91 12.91 -6.76
CA LEU A 42 9.02 12.95 -5.60
C LEU A 42 9.69 12.43 -4.33
N ALA A 43 10.47 11.35 -4.41
CA ALA A 43 11.27 10.84 -3.29
C ALA A 43 12.32 11.86 -2.84
N ASN A 44 13.02 12.48 -3.80
CA ASN A 44 13.98 13.56 -3.53
C ASN A 44 13.29 14.83 -3.04
N TRP A 45 12.09 15.16 -3.53
CA TRP A 45 11.31 16.32 -3.10
C TRP A 45 10.80 16.13 -1.68
N TYR A 46 10.27 14.95 -1.35
CA TYR A 46 9.90 14.60 0.02
C TYR A 46 11.14 14.69 0.92
N TYR A 47 12.28 14.14 0.50
CA TYR A 47 13.53 14.26 1.25
C TYR A 47 13.97 15.71 1.45
N ASN A 48 14.06 16.50 0.37
CA ASN A 48 14.54 17.89 0.39
C ASN A 48 13.60 18.83 1.13
N ARG A 49 12.28 18.60 1.05
CA ARG A 49 11.26 19.44 1.70
C ARG A 49 10.99 19.03 3.14
N PHE A 50 11.26 17.77 3.50
CA PHE A 50 11.16 17.25 4.86
C PHE A 50 12.50 17.28 5.63
N HIS A 51 13.47 18.09 5.16
CA HIS A 51 14.44 18.77 6.02
C HIS A 51 13.68 19.72 6.97
N PHE A 52 13.02 19.20 8.01
CA PHE A 52 12.20 20.05 8.87
C PHE A 52 13.02 20.71 9.98
N TYR A 53 13.29 21.96 9.69
CA TYR A 53 13.27 23.02 10.65
C TYR A 53 11.84 23.22 11.22
N ASP A 54 11.70 23.64 12.47
CA ASP A 54 10.44 23.97 13.14
C ASP A 54 9.72 25.17 12.50
N ARG A 55 8.59 25.59 13.09
CA ARG A 55 7.81 26.77 12.64
C ARG A 55 8.62 28.09 12.66
N SER A 56 9.82 28.09 13.24
CA SER A 56 10.79 29.19 13.29
C SER A 56 12.02 28.96 12.41
N GLN A 57 11.99 27.96 11.52
CA GLN A 57 13.13 27.54 10.71
C GLN A 57 14.37 27.12 11.55
N GLN A 58 14.18 26.45 12.69
CA GLN A 58 15.25 25.80 13.48
C GLN A 58 15.20 24.26 13.44
N PRO A 59 16.29 23.52 13.22
CA PRO A 59 16.26 22.05 13.08
C PRO A 59 15.65 21.36 14.32
N THR A 60 14.68 20.46 14.13
CA THR A 60 14.15 19.62 15.24
C THR A 60 14.97 18.33 15.45
N ASN A 61 15.10 17.93 16.71
CA ASN A 61 16.16 17.07 17.29
C ASN A 61 16.13 15.55 17.03
N ILE A 62 15.72 15.08 15.85
CA ILE A 62 16.24 13.79 15.34
C ILE A 62 16.77 14.07 13.95
N SER A 63 18.08 14.19 13.81
CA SER A 63 18.65 14.32 12.48
C SER A 63 18.42 13.01 11.75
N TRP A 64 17.98 13.06 10.49
CA TRP A 64 17.84 11.86 9.66
C TRP A 64 19.13 11.01 9.65
N GLY A 65 20.29 11.59 9.94
CA GLY A 65 21.52 10.84 10.21
C GLY A 65 21.44 9.91 11.41
N GLN A 66 20.92 10.37 12.56
CA GLN A 66 20.66 9.51 13.72
C GLN A 66 19.62 8.44 13.42
N MET A 67 18.62 8.75 12.60
CA MET A 67 17.61 7.78 12.15
C MET A 67 18.21 6.73 11.21
N ILE A 68 19.00 7.14 10.21
CA ILE A 68 19.72 6.24 9.29
C ILE A 68 20.69 5.36 10.09
N GLU A 69 21.48 5.95 10.99
CA GLU A 69 22.39 5.20 11.85
C GLU A 69 21.65 4.25 12.80
N LYS A 70 20.51 4.68 13.36
CA LYS A 70 19.63 3.81 14.14
C LYS A 70 19.12 2.65 13.30
N LEU A 71 18.56 2.90 12.12
CA LEU A 71 18.00 1.86 11.26
C LEU A 71 19.06 0.91 10.70
N ILE A 72 20.30 1.39 10.51
CA ILE A 72 21.44 0.53 10.19
C ILE A 72 21.78 -0.37 11.38
N ARG A 73 21.89 0.20 12.58
CA ARG A 73 22.17 -0.54 13.81
C ARG A 73 21.07 -1.56 14.14
N ASP A 74 19.81 -1.19 13.92
CA ASP A 74 18.64 -2.01 14.16
C ASP A 74 18.36 -2.98 12.99
N GLU A 75 19.26 -3.04 11.99
CA GLU A 75 19.27 -3.97 10.85
C GLU A 75 18.08 -3.83 9.88
N TYR A 76 17.42 -2.67 9.86
CA TYR A 76 16.38 -2.35 8.87
C TYR A 76 16.96 -1.72 7.59
N LEU A 77 18.19 -1.22 7.63
CA LEU A 77 18.86 -0.53 6.54
C LEU A 77 20.32 -0.97 6.39
N ILE A 78 20.83 -1.05 5.17
CA ILE A 78 22.24 -1.25 4.84
C ILE A 78 22.79 0.04 4.26
N GLY A 79 23.95 0.48 4.77
CA GLY A 79 24.73 1.59 4.20
C GLY A 79 25.98 1.09 3.50
N TYR A 80 26.06 1.27 2.17
CA TYR A 80 27.22 0.89 1.36
C TYR A 80 28.39 1.89 1.50
N PRO A 81 29.64 1.51 1.20
CA PRO A 81 30.81 2.38 1.39
C PRO A 81 30.62 3.82 0.84
N GLY A 82 30.83 4.80 1.73
CA GLY A 82 30.65 6.21 1.44
C GLY A 82 29.19 6.66 1.36
N TYR A 83 28.26 5.94 2.01
CA TYR A 83 26.88 6.40 2.24
C TYR A 83 26.82 7.60 3.19
N ALA A 84 27.80 7.76 4.09
CA ALA A 84 27.94 8.93 4.95
C ALA A 84 29.30 9.58 4.70
N LYS A 85 29.33 10.92 4.61
CA LYS A 85 30.55 11.71 4.45
C LYS A 85 30.41 13.05 5.17
N VAL A 86 31.52 13.66 5.55
CA VAL A 86 31.49 15.02 6.10
C VAL A 86 31.54 16.01 4.94
N GLY A 87 30.50 16.83 4.82
CA GLY A 87 30.39 17.92 3.85
C GLY A 87 31.37 19.06 4.15
N LYS A 88 31.55 19.97 3.18
CA LYS A 88 32.48 21.10 3.29
C LYS A 88 32.17 22.08 4.44
N ASN A 89 30.95 22.03 4.96
CA ASN A 89 30.44 22.82 6.08
C ASN A 89 30.57 22.10 7.44
N GLY A 90 31.26 20.95 7.49
CA GLY A 90 31.42 20.14 8.69
C GLY A 90 30.18 19.32 9.07
N ARG A 91 29.12 19.33 8.25
CA ARG A 91 27.89 18.56 8.50
C ARG A 91 27.99 17.18 7.86
N GLN A 92 27.43 16.16 8.50
CA GLN A 92 27.34 14.82 7.93
C GLN A 92 26.29 14.81 6.81
N GLU A 93 26.72 14.44 5.61
CA GLU A 93 25.89 14.26 4.41
C GLU A 93 25.69 12.78 4.16
N PHE A 94 24.46 12.38 3.83
CA PHE A 94 24.11 11.00 3.53
C PHE A 94 23.73 10.85 2.05
N ASP A 95 24.30 9.85 1.37
CA ASP A 95 23.97 9.48 0.00
C ASP A 95 22.95 8.35 0.00
N MET A 96 21.68 8.72 -0.17
CA MET A 96 20.55 7.80 -0.23
C MET A 96 20.69 6.74 -1.32
N ARG A 97 21.47 7.00 -2.38
CA ARG A 97 21.67 6.03 -3.47
C ARG A 97 22.49 4.82 -3.03
N LYS A 98 23.22 4.99 -1.93
CA LYS A 98 24.06 3.98 -1.28
C LYS A 98 23.39 3.37 -0.05
N LEU A 99 22.09 3.56 0.09
CA LEU A 99 21.29 2.91 1.12
C LEU A 99 20.41 1.83 0.48
N GLU A 100 20.14 0.78 1.25
CA GLU A 100 19.23 -0.28 0.86
C GLU A 100 18.44 -0.76 2.07
N ALA A 101 17.12 -0.88 1.93
CA ALA A 101 16.30 -1.47 2.98
C ALA A 101 16.54 -2.98 3.02
N THR A 102 16.69 -3.55 4.21
CA THR A 102 16.98 -4.99 4.40
C THR A 102 15.73 -5.84 4.22
N ASP A 103 15.92 -7.15 4.15
CA ASP A 103 14.80 -8.09 4.14
C ASP A 103 13.99 -8.01 5.45
N LYS A 104 14.61 -7.66 6.57
CA LYS A 104 13.91 -7.36 7.84
C LYS A 104 12.85 -6.27 7.67
N PHE A 105 13.15 -5.18 6.95
CA PHE A 105 12.12 -4.19 6.61
C PHE A 105 11.20 -4.71 5.50
N LYS A 106 11.74 -5.35 4.46
CA LYS A 106 10.93 -5.84 3.35
C LYS A 106 9.88 -6.82 3.83
N GLU A 107 10.17 -7.76 4.73
CA GLU A 107 9.20 -8.69 5.32
C GLU A 107 8.06 -7.95 6.09
N THR A 108 8.31 -6.74 6.58
CA THR A 108 7.21 -5.90 7.14
C THR A 108 6.30 -5.34 6.04
N ILE A 109 6.81 -5.08 4.83
CA ILE A 109 6.09 -4.47 3.69
C ILE A 109 5.85 -5.40 2.48
N ILE A 110 6.36 -6.63 2.52
CA ILE A 110 6.29 -7.75 1.57
C ILE A 110 5.93 -8.97 2.44
N ASP A 111 4.79 -9.60 2.17
CA ASP A 111 4.28 -10.73 2.93
C ASP A 111 4.17 -11.81 1.87
N ASP A 112 5.12 -12.75 1.93
CA ASP A 112 5.33 -13.78 0.92
C ASP A 112 4.26 -14.88 1.00
N ASP A 113 3.43 -14.86 2.05
CA ASP A 113 2.31 -15.76 2.20
C ASP A 113 1.15 -15.33 1.28
N ARG A 114 1.30 -15.68 0.00
CA ARG A 114 0.27 -15.48 -1.02
C ARG A 114 -1.06 -16.10 -0.58
N GLU A 115 -1.04 -17.29 0.02
CA GLU A 115 -2.26 -17.97 0.46
C GLU A 115 -3.02 -17.16 1.51
N LYS A 116 -2.32 -16.53 2.45
CA LYS A 116 -2.96 -15.66 3.45
C LYS A 116 -3.76 -14.53 2.82
N TRP A 117 -3.23 -13.86 1.80
CA TRP A 117 -3.96 -12.76 1.13
C TRP A 117 -5.13 -13.25 0.29
N TRP A 118 -4.94 -14.38 -0.39
CA TRP A 118 -6.03 -15.03 -1.10
C TRP A 118 -7.16 -15.42 -0.14
N ASN A 119 -6.84 -16.05 0.99
CA ASN A 119 -7.80 -16.43 2.01
C ASN A 119 -8.48 -15.22 2.66
N LEU A 120 -7.76 -14.10 2.85
CA LEU A 120 -8.34 -12.85 3.33
C LEU A 120 -9.35 -12.28 2.34
N PHE A 121 -9.02 -12.25 1.05
CA PHE A 121 -9.96 -11.85 -0.01
C PHE A 121 -11.21 -12.73 -0.02
N LEU A 122 -11.04 -14.06 0.09
CA LEU A 122 -12.16 -14.98 0.23
C LEU A 122 -12.96 -14.73 1.52
N GLY A 123 -12.34 -14.33 2.62
CA GLY A 123 -13.04 -13.99 3.86
C GLY A 123 -13.90 -12.72 3.74
N ILE A 124 -13.45 -11.74 2.97
CA ILE A 124 -14.18 -10.47 2.77
C ILE A 124 -15.34 -10.66 1.79
N TYR A 125 -15.13 -11.39 0.69
CA TYR A 125 -16.11 -11.49 -0.40
C TYR A 125 -16.86 -12.83 -0.46
N GLY A 126 -16.23 -13.90 0.03
CA GLY A 126 -16.77 -15.26 0.05
C GLY A 126 -17.94 -15.35 1.01
N THR A 127 -19.15 -15.28 0.47
CA THR A 127 -20.39 -15.33 1.24
C THR A 127 -21.36 -16.30 0.58
N SER A 128 -22.24 -16.87 1.39
CA SER A 128 -23.38 -17.65 0.92
C SER A 128 -24.66 -16.92 1.28
N PHE A 129 -25.55 -16.77 0.31
CA PHE A 129 -26.83 -16.10 0.48
C PHE A 129 -27.95 -16.93 -0.14
N TRP A 130 -29.19 -16.69 0.29
CA TRP A 130 -30.35 -17.39 -0.24
C TRP A 130 -30.92 -16.65 -1.45
N MET A 131 -31.00 -17.32 -2.61
CA MET A 131 -31.60 -16.72 -3.81
C MET A 131 -33.07 -17.10 -3.90
N ALA A 132 -33.95 -16.21 -3.45
CA ALA A 132 -35.40 -16.46 -3.38
C ALA A 132 -36.04 -16.87 -4.72
N LYS A 133 -35.55 -16.33 -5.85
CA LYS A 133 -36.06 -16.66 -7.19
C LYS A 133 -35.75 -18.10 -7.63
N GLU A 134 -34.65 -18.67 -7.16
CA GLU A 134 -34.20 -20.03 -7.52
C GLU A 134 -34.41 -21.03 -6.38
N ASN A 135 -34.96 -20.57 -5.25
CA ASN A 135 -35.22 -21.32 -4.03
C ASN A 135 -34.04 -22.22 -3.59
N LYS A 136 -32.83 -21.68 -3.67
CA LYS A 136 -31.60 -22.41 -3.34
C LYS A 136 -30.55 -21.49 -2.72
N PRO A 137 -29.64 -22.03 -1.89
CA PRO A 137 -28.48 -21.28 -1.44
C PRO A 137 -27.51 -21.08 -2.62
N VAL A 138 -26.97 -19.88 -2.74
CA VAL A 138 -25.97 -19.51 -3.75
C VAL A 138 -24.74 -18.99 -3.02
N SER A 139 -23.57 -19.47 -3.44
CA SER A 139 -22.28 -19.00 -2.89
C SER A 139 -21.53 -18.18 -3.92
N THR A 140 -20.92 -17.08 -3.49
CA THR A 140 -20.02 -16.28 -4.33
C THR A 140 -18.77 -17.07 -4.75
N LEU A 141 -18.47 -18.19 -4.07
CA LEU A 141 -17.38 -19.12 -4.41
C LEU A 141 -17.72 -20.05 -5.58
N THR A 142 -18.96 -20.05 -6.08
CA THR A 142 -19.36 -20.91 -7.20
C THR A 142 -18.73 -20.42 -8.51
N THR A 143 -18.01 -21.29 -9.21
CA THR A 143 -17.41 -20.99 -10.52
C THR A 143 -18.21 -21.60 -11.68
N PRO A 144 -18.13 -21.04 -12.91
CA PRO A 144 -18.60 -21.72 -14.11
C PRO A 144 -17.95 -23.10 -14.28
N LYS A 145 -18.62 -24.04 -14.97
CA LYS A 145 -18.14 -25.42 -15.15
C LYS A 145 -16.74 -25.54 -15.77
N GLU A 146 -16.32 -24.53 -16.53
CA GLU A 146 -15.05 -24.49 -17.27
C GLU A 146 -13.93 -23.74 -16.53
N VAL A 147 -14.18 -23.26 -15.31
CA VAL A 147 -13.24 -22.41 -14.55
C VAL A 147 -12.97 -23.05 -13.19
N THR A 148 -11.70 -23.31 -12.91
CA THR A 148 -11.25 -23.82 -11.60
C THR A 148 -11.01 -22.67 -10.62
N MET A 149 -10.99 -22.98 -9.32
CA MET A 149 -10.65 -21.97 -8.32
C MET A 149 -9.20 -21.47 -8.45
N GLU A 150 -8.30 -22.29 -8.98
CA GLU A 150 -6.93 -21.87 -9.29
C GLU A 150 -6.88 -20.86 -10.46
N ASP A 151 -7.76 -20.98 -11.45
CA ASP A 151 -7.89 -19.97 -12.51
C ASP A 151 -8.38 -18.62 -11.94
N VAL A 152 -9.35 -18.68 -11.01
CA VAL A 152 -9.86 -17.50 -10.30
C VAL A 152 -8.75 -16.84 -9.48
N LYS A 153 -7.98 -17.64 -8.75
CA LYS A 153 -6.85 -17.20 -7.94
C LYS A 153 -5.72 -16.62 -8.79
N SER A 154 -5.41 -17.22 -9.94
CA SER A 154 -4.47 -16.68 -10.92
C SER A 154 -4.91 -15.31 -11.43
N LYS A 155 -6.20 -15.13 -11.70
CA LYS A 155 -6.76 -13.82 -12.08
C LYS A 155 -6.65 -12.79 -10.97
N PHE A 156 -6.92 -13.17 -9.72
CA PHE A 156 -6.69 -12.33 -8.55
C PHE A 156 -5.23 -11.86 -8.49
N TRP A 157 -4.27 -12.77 -8.67
CA TRP A 157 -2.85 -12.42 -8.66
C TRP A 157 -2.44 -11.50 -9.80
N THR A 158 -3.01 -11.71 -10.98
CA THR A 158 -2.79 -10.82 -12.13
C THR A 158 -3.22 -9.38 -11.80
N LEU A 159 -4.40 -9.21 -11.19
CA LEU A 159 -4.89 -7.89 -10.75
C LEU A 159 -4.03 -7.31 -9.60
N CYS A 160 -3.49 -8.18 -8.75
CA CYS A 160 -2.57 -7.82 -7.70
C CYS A 160 -1.13 -7.56 -8.19
N GLY A 161 -0.91 -7.33 -9.50
CA GLY A 161 0.43 -7.09 -10.06
C GLY A 161 1.40 -8.23 -9.74
N ASN A 162 0.92 -9.48 -9.78
CA ASN A 162 1.64 -10.70 -9.42
C ASN A 162 2.23 -10.73 -8.00
N GLY A 163 1.51 -10.16 -7.02
CA GLY A 163 1.88 -10.22 -5.59
C GLY A 163 2.38 -8.90 -5.01
N SER A 164 2.17 -7.78 -5.72
CA SER A 164 2.47 -6.44 -5.21
C SER A 164 1.54 -6.09 -4.05
N LYS A 165 2.05 -5.89 -2.82
CA LYS A 165 1.22 -5.46 -1.66
C LYS A 165 0.40 -4.21 -1.93
N TYR A 166 0.91 -3.28 -2.75
CA TYR A 166 0.15 -2.10 -3.17
C TYR A 166 -1.12 -2.50 -3.92
N HIS A 167 -0.99 -3.35 -4.93
CA HIS A 167 -2.12 -3.80 -5.74
C HIS A 167 -3.05 -4.75 -4.95
N ILE A 168 -2.50 -5.60 -4.06
CA ILE A 168 -3.28 -6.42 -3.12
C ILE A 168 -4.12 -5.50 -2.22
N GLY A 169 -3.49 -4.53 -1.56
CA GLY A 169 -4.17 -3.61 -0.66
C GLY A 169 -5.24 -2.79 -1.38
N LEU A 170 -4.92 -2.23 -2.54
CA LEU A 170 -5.87 -1.48 -3.35
C LEU A 170 -7.08 -2.35 -3.75
N LEU A 171 -6.82 -3.60 -4.16
CA LEU A 171 -7.88 -4.54 -4.50
C LEU A 171 -8.75 -4.87 -3.28
N LEU A 172 -8.17 -5.16 -2.11
CA LEU A 172 -8.92 -5.47 -0.90
C LEU A 172 -9.78 -4.29 -0.42
N GLU A 173 -9.28 -3.06 -0.49
CA GLU A 173 -10.07 -1.84 -0.20
C GLU A 173 -11.29 -1.73 -1.08
N ASN A 174 -11.05 -1.88 -2.38
CA ASN A 174 -12.06 -1.72 -3.39
C ASN A 174 -13.13 -2.81 -3.25
N VAL A 175 -12.72 -4.02 -2.87
CA VAL A 175 -13.60 -5.14 -2.56
C VAL A 175 -14.46 -4.82 -1.34
N GLU A 176 -13.86 -4.37 -0.24
CA GLU A 176 -14.57 -4.01 1.00
C GLU A 176 -15.59 -2.89 0.77
N ASP A 177 -15.18 -1.82 0.10
CA ASP A 177 -16.06 -0.71 -0.25
C ASP A 177 -17.18 -1.13 -1.19
N TYR A 178 -16.87 -1.97 -2.19
CA TYR A 178 -17.86 -2.47 -3.11
C TYR A 178 -18.93 -3.31 -2.41
N VAL A 179 -18.50 -4.23 -1.53
CA VAL A 179 -19.41 -5.06 -0.73
C VAL A 179 -20.30 -4.18 0.15
N THR A 180 -19.71 -3.18 0.80
CA THR A 180 -20.42 -2.27 1.70
C THR A 180 -21.45 -1.39 0.97
N LEU A 181 -21.07 -0.81 -0.18
CA LEU A 181 -21.90 0.17 -0.89
C LEU A 181 -22.97 -0.46 -1.77
N PHE A 182 -22.64 -1.58 -2.43
CA PHE A 182 -23.52 -2.17 -3.45
C PHE A 182 -24.23 -3.44 -3.00
N ASN A 183 -23.91 -3.95 -1.80
CA ASN A 183 -24.53 -5.13 -1.19
C ASN A 183 -24.74 -6.27 -2.22
N ASN A 184 -23.63 -6.76 -2.79
CA ASN A 184 -23.69 -7.49 -4.06
C ASN A 184 -23.44 -9.00 -3.94
N ASN A 185 -24.13 -9.73 -4.82
CA ASN A 185 -24.39 -11.17 -4.76
C ASN A 185 -23.77 -11.94 -5.94
N MET A 186 -22.76 -11.39 -6.63
CA MET A 186 -22.16 -12.06 -7.79
C MET A 186 -21.03 -13.00 -7.40
N SER A 187 -20.70 -13.97 -8.27
CA SER A 187 -19.56 -14.84 -8.03
C SER A 187 -18.23 -14.09 -8.09
N ILE A 188 -17.26 -14.54 -7.30
CA ILE A 188 -15.90 -14.00 -7.24
C ILE A 188 -15.26 -13.97 -8.63
N TYR A 189 -15.46 -15.02 -9.43
CA TYR A 189 -14.98 -15.05 -10.80
C TYR A 189 -15.52 -13.88 -11.63
N ASN A 190 -16.82 -13.62 -11.56
CA ASN A 190 -17.44 -12.52 -12.31
C ASN A 190 -17.00 -11.15 -11.79
N PHE A 191 -16.84 -11.01 -10.48
CA PHE A 191 -16.31 -9.81 -9.86
C PHE A 191 -14.89 -9.50 -10.37
N LEU A 192 -13.96 -10.46 -10.28
CA LEU A 192 -12.57 -10.28 -10.73
C LEU A 192 -12.49 -10.07 -12.24
N ARG A 193 -13.37 -10.71 -13.03
CA ARG A 193 -13.43 -10.49 -14.49
C ARG A 193 -13.88 -9.08 -14.86
N GLN A 194 -14.81 -8.51 -14.08
CA GLN A 194 -15.39 -7.19 -14.32
C GLN A 194 -14.76 -6.09 -13.45
N TYR A 195 -13.66 -6.39 -12.78
CA TYR A 195 -13.09 -5.54 -11.74
C TYR A 195 -12.91 -4.08 -12.21
N ASP A 196 -12.28 -3.87 -13.37
CA ASP A 196 -12.02 -2.50 -13.87
C ASP A 196 -13.30 -1.69 -14.11
N SER A 197 -14.34 -2.30 -14.67
CA SER A 197 -15.61 -1.59 -14.91
C SER A 197 -16.34 -1.30 -13.60
N LEU A 198 -16.32 -2.23 -12.65
CA LEU A 198 -16.88 -2.03 -11.32
C LEU A 198 -16.17 -0.90 -10.57
N MET A 199 -14.85 -0.77 -10.73
CA MET A 199 -14.06 0.29 -10.09
C MET A 199 -14.34 1.68 -10.66
N ILE A 200 -14.66 1.77 -11.96
CA ILE A 200 -15.12 3.04 -12.55
C ILE A 200 -16.43 3.48 -11.87
N SER A 201 -17.38 2.56 -11.70
CA SER A 201 -18.64 2.84 -11.01
C SER A 201 -18.44 3.23 -9.53
N LEU A 202 -17.54 2.52 -8.82
CA LEU A 202 -17.21 2.82 -7.43
C LEU A 202 -16.65 4.25 -7.27
N ARG A 203 -15.72 4.65 -8.14
CA ARG A 203 -15.12 6.00 -8.13
C ARG A 203 -16.15 7.09 -8.42
N ALA A 204 -17.04 6.86 -9.38
CA ALA A 204 -18.13 7.79 -9.68
C ALA A 204 -19.07 7.99 -8.48
N HIS A 205 -19.32 6.91 -7.72
CA HIS A 205 -20.13 6.99 -6.50
C HIS A 205 -19.44 7.75 -5.37
N ARG A 206 -18.12 7.56 -5.17
CA ARG A 206 -17.35 8.34 -4.18
C ARG A 206 -17.36 9.84 -4.50
N ALA A 207 -17.13 10.20 -5.76
CA ALA A 207 -17.10 11.61 -6.20
C ALA A 207 -18.45 12.33 -5.99
N THR A 208 -19.57 11.62 -6.13
CA THR A 208 -20.92 12.18 -5.90
C THR A 208 -21.24 12.35 -4.41
N GLN A 209 -20.74 11.47 -3.53
CA GLN A 209 -20.89 11.64 -2.07
C GLN A 209 -20.03 12.79 -1.52
N GLU A 210 -18.80 12.95 -2.00
CA GLU A 210 -17.94 14.07 -1.60
C GLU A 210 -18.54 15.42 -2.01
N SER A 211 -19.12 15.50 -3.21
CA SER A 211 -19.82 16.69 -3.71
C SER A 211 -21.08 17.06 -2.91
N SER A 212 -21.80 16.07 -2.38
CA SER A 212 -23.01 16.29 -1.57
C SER A 212 -22.69 16.62 -0.11
N THR A 213 -21.58 16.12 0.42
CA THR A 213 -21.09 16.47 1.77
C THR A 213 -20.57 17.91 1.83
N TYR A 214 -19.93 18.38 0.76
CA TYR A 214 -19.45 19.77 0.62
C TYR A 214 -20.59 20.80 0.54
N ASN A 215 -21.73 20.44 -0.05
CA ASN A 215 -22.90 21.33 -0.12
C ASN A 215 -23.68 21.43 1.21
N ASN A 216 -23.61 20.41 2.06
CA ASN A 216 -24.29 20.40 3.37
C ASN A 216 -23.44 21.03 4.51
N SER A 217 -22.18 21.38 4.25
CA SER A 217 -21.28 22.05 5.20
C SER A 217 -21.16 23.56 4.95
N ILE A 218 -21.90 24.08 3.96
CA ILE A 218 -22.09 25.50 3.68
C ILE A 218 -23.57 25.84 3.95
N ILE A 219 -24.03 25.64 5.20
CA ILE A 219 -25.25 26.24 5.76
C ILE A 219 -24.94 26.66 7.19
#